data_AF-A0A961X4Q9-F1
#
_entry.id   AF-A0A961X4Q9-F1
#
_cell.length_a   1.000
_cell.length_b   1.000
_cell.length_c   1.000
_cell.angle_alpha   90.00
_cell.angle_beta   90.00
_cell.angle_gamma   90.00
#
_symmetry.space_group_name_H-M   'P 1'
#
loop_
_entity.id
_entity.type
_entity.pdbx_description
1 polymer ?
#
loop_
_entity_poly.entity_id
_entity_poly.type
_entity_poly.pdbx_seq_one_letter_code
_entity_poly.pdbx_strand_id
1 'polypeptide(L)'
;MCTGKELTDNLLKQIEPFGASFHFGQEVSVVARRDDGRFDVQTTRGTRFVARTIFIAGGVGSFQPRTLKVDGIERHEGTQVFYRVKNPAQFAGKELVIVGGGDSALDWTLNFVQEGPNKAASVILVHRRDGFKAAPASVAKMKELCDAYEMQFMVGQVTAIQESADGRLQAVKVTGGDGVTRVVPLDMLLVFFGLSPKLGPI
;
A
#
# COMPACT_ATOMS: atom_id res chain seq x y z
N MET A 1 26.39 -5.58 13.97
CA MET A 1 25.84 -4.81 12.84
C MET A 1 24.49 -4.28 13.26
N CYS A 2 24.21 -2.99 13.07
CA CYS A 2 22.92 -2.38 13.37
C CYS A 2 22.08 -2.35 12.09
N THR A 3 20.87 -2.92 12.13
CA THR A 3 19.92 -2.88 11.03
C THR A 3 19.26 -1.50 10.94
N GLY A 4 18.67 -1.17 9.79
CA GLY A 4 17.93 0.10 9.63
C GLY A 4 16.76 0.25 10.63
N LYS A 5 16.11 -0.87 10.98
CA LYS A 5 15.05 -0.90 12.01
C LYS A 5 15.62 -0.59 13.39
N GLU A 6 16.68 -1.27 13.80
CA GLU A 6 17.32 -1.04 15.10
C GLU A 6 17.82 0.39 15.26
N LEU A 7 18.40 0.97 14.20
CA LEU A 7 18.83 2.37 14.23
C LEU A 7 17.64 3.31 14.41
N THR A 8 16.53 3.07 13.70
CA THR A 8 15.30 3.87 13.83
C THR A 8 14.73 3.78 15.25
N ASP A 9 14.63 2.57 15.80
CA ASP A 9 14.12 2.32 17.16
C ASP A 9 14.99 3.04 18.21
N ASN A 10 16.31 3.00 18.05
CA ASN A 10 17.25 3.69 18.95
C ASN A 10 17.11 5.21 18.89
N LEU A 11 16.94 5.79 17.69
CA LEU A 11 16.75 7.23 17.53
C LEU A 11 15.41 7.71 18.13
N LEU A 12 14.34 6.94 17.94
CA LEU A 12 13.03 7.25 18.55
C LEU A 12 13.12 7.24 20.08
N LYS A 13 13.82 6.24 20.65
CA LYS A 13 14.08 6.18 22.10
C LYS A 13 14.92 7.36 22.61
N GLN A 14 15.90 7.80 21.82
CA GLN A 14 16.75 8.92 22.21
C GLN A 14 15.97 10.24 22.33
N ILE A 15 14.96 10.46 21.48
CA ILE A 15 14.18 11.71 21.46
C ILE A 15 12.92 11.66 22.34
N GLU A 16 12.58 10.50 22.89
CA GLU A 16 11.41 10.29 23.74
C GLU A 16 11.28 11.32 24.88
N PRO A 17 12.35 11.69 25.63
CA PRO A 17 12.24 12.66 26.72
C PRO A 17 11.80 14.07 26.29
N PHE A 18 11.88 14.40 25.01
CA PHE A 18 11.48 15.72 24.50
C PHE A 18 10.00 15.80 24.09
N GLY A 19 9.27 14.67 24.11
CA GLY A 19 7.83 14.67 23.82
C GLY A 19 7.47 15.13 22.41
N ALA A 20 8.31 14.81 21.41
CA ALA A 20 8.07 15.20 20.02
C ALA A 20 6.74 14.64 19.49
N SER A 21 5.94 15.50 18.83
CA SER A 21 4.68 15.11 18.22
C SER A 21 4.88 14.66 16.77
N PHE A 22 4.36 13.47 16.43
CA PHE A 22 4.46 12.90 15.08
C PHE A 22 3.12 12.93 14.36
N HIS A 23 3.14 13.42 13.12
CA HIS A 23 1.97 13.48 12.25
C HIS A 23 2.19 12.60 11.01
N PHE A 24 2.01 11.29 11.16
CA PHE A 24 2.22 10.33 10.07
C PHE A 24 1.08 10.32 9.03
N GLY A 25 1.37 9.75 7.85
CA GLY A 25 0.37 9.48 6.82
C GLY A 25 -0.20 10.71 6.11
N GLN A 26 0.51 11.84 6.21
CA GLN A 26 0.21 13.12 5.59
C GLN A 26 1.49 13.76 5.07
N GLU A 27 1.36 14.53 3.99
CA GLU A 27 2.46 15.22 3.34
C GLU A 27 2.25 16.72 3.50
N VAL A 28 3.29 17.47 3.83
CA VAL A 28 3.19 18.94 3.85
C VAL A 28 3.02 19.42 2.41
N SER A 29 1.97 20.19 2.14
CA SER A 29 1.61 20.67 0.80
C SER A 29 1.71 22.18 0.64
N VAL A 30 1.74 22.95 1.73
CA VAL A 30 1.88 24.41 1.70
C VAL A 30 2.82 24.84 2.81
N VAL A 31 3.74 25.74 2.49
CA VAL A 31 4.49 26.55 3.45
C VAL A 31 4.39 28.01 2.99
N ALA A 32 3.79 28.86 3.79
CA ALA A 32 3.60 30.28 3.51
C ALA A 32 4.13 31.11 4.67
N ARG A 33 4.92 32.16 4.37
CA ARG A 33 5.40 33.09 5.40
C ARG A 33 4.29 34.07 5.75
N ARG A 34 4.11 34.31 7.05
CA ARG A 34 3.21 35.33 7.61
C ARG A 34 3.92 36.68 7.74
N ASP A 35 3.13 37.75 7.82
CA ASP A 35 3.64 39.11 8.04
C ASP A 35 4.41 39.24 9.37
N ASP A 36 4.03 38.45 10.39
CA ASP A 36 4.71 38.40 11.68
C ASP A 36 6.00 37.56 11.69
N GLY A 37 6.44 37.10 10.51
CA GLY A 37 7.67 36.33 10.31
C GLY A 37 7.56 34.84 10.60
N ARG A 38 6.41 34.34 11.08
CA ARG A 38 6.15 32.89 11.24
C ARG A 38 5.75 32.24 9.92
N PHE A 39 5.47 30.94 9.95
CA PHE A 39 5.04 30.15 8.80
C PHE A 39 3.70 29.47 9.05
N ASP A 40 2.79 29.60 8.09
CA ASP A 40 1.66 28.70 7.92
C ASP A 40 2.08 27.45 7.17
N VAL A 41 1.77 26.30 7.74
CA VAL A 41 2.06 24.99 7.15
C VAL A 41 0.77 24.21 7.03
N GLN A 42 0.47 23.69 5.84
CA GLN A 42 -0.70 22.84 5.60
C GLN A 42 -0.27 21.48 5.07
N THR A 43 -0.98 20.41 5.46
CA THR A 43 -0.78 19.07 4.91
C THR A 43 -1.89 18.66 3.93
N THR A 44 -1.63 17.60 3.16
CA THR A 44 -2.60 16.96 2.26
C THR A 44 -3.84 16.41 2.97
N ARG A 45 -3.82 16.30 4.31
CA ARG A 45 -4.98 15.92 5.12
C ARG A 45 -5.71 17.11 5.75
N GLY A 46 -5.30 18.33 5.43
CA GLY A 46 -5.90 19.56 5.96
C GLY A 46 -5.39 19.98 7.35
N THR A 47 -4.46 19.24 7.96
CA THR A 47 -3.80 19.67 9.21
C THR A 47 -3.06 20.97 8.97
N ARG A 48 -3.18 21.91 9.91
CA ARG A 48 -2.55 23.23 9.83
C ARG A 48 -1.65 23.46 11.03
N PHE A 49 -0.47 24.02 10.80
CA PHE A 49 0.47 24.42 11.83
C PHE A 49 0.89 25.88 11.67
N VAL A 50 1.28 26.48 12.78
CA VAL A 50 1.96 27.77 12.80
C VAL A 50 3.33 27.55 13.43
N ALA A 51 4.40 27.71 12.65
CA ALA A 51 5.77 27.46 13.11
C ALA A 51 6.60 28.74 13.05
N ARG A 52 7.50 28.96 14.02
CA ARG A 52 8.52 30.03 13.94
C ARG A 52 9.67 29.66 13.01
N THR A 53 10.02 28.37 12.99
CA THR A 53 11.14 27.81 12.23
C THR A 53 10.71 26.49 11.61
N ILE A 54 11.19 26.21 10.39
CA ILE A 54 10.96 24.95 9.68
C ILE A 54 12.31 24.32 9.38
N PHE A 55 12.45 23.03 9.69
CA PHE A 55 13.58 22.20 9.26
C PHE A 55 13.11 21.25 8.16
N ILE A 56 13.69 21.36 6.97
CA ILE A 56 13.34 20.49 5.84
C ILE A 56 14.27 19.27 5.88
N ALA A 57 13.75 18.15 6.38
CA ALA A 57 14.42 16.85 6.38
C ALA A 57 13.77 15.89 5.35
N GLY A 58 13.49 16.40 4.14
CA GLY A 58 12.75 15.69 3.10
C GLY A 58 13.49 14.52 2.43
N GLY A 59 14.78 14.34 2.71
CA GLY A 59 15.60 13.29 2.10
C GLY A 59 15.57 13.35 0.56
N VAL A 60 15.31 12.22 -0.10
CA VAL A 60 15.15 12.13 -1.57
C VAL A 60 13.73 12.50 -2.05
N GLY A 61 12.90 13.04 -1.15
CA GLY A 61 11.52 13.43 -1.41
C GLY A 61 10.49 12.58 -0.67
N SER A 62 9.22 12.93 -0.85
CA SER A 62 8.06 12.20 -0.35
C SER A 62 8.02 10.75 -0.85
N PHE A 63 7.90 9.79 0.07
CA PHE A 63 7.67 8.40 -0.30
C PHE A 63 6.20 8.18 -0.65
N GLN A 64 5.93 7.93 -1.93
CA GLN A 64 4.58 7.63 -2.43
C GLN A 64 4.50 6.17 -2.89
N PRO A 65 3.34 5.52 -2.77
CA PRO A 65 3.14 4.19 -3.34
C PRO A 65 3.37 4.20 -4.85
N ARG A 66 4.02 3.15 -5.36
CA ARG A 66 4.05 2.90 -6.79
C ARG A 66 2.67 2.44 -7.23
N THR A 67 2.03 3.22 -8.09
CA THR A 67 0.66 2.95 -8.54
C THR A 67 0.62 1.87 -9.62
N LEU A 68 -0.53 1.22 -9.77
CA LEU A 68 -0.80 0.37 -10.93
C LEU A 68 -1.06 1.28 -12.14
N LYS A 69 -0.44 0.99 -13.28
CA LYS A 69 -0.60 1.78 -14.50
C LYS A 69 -1.52 1.04 -15.47
N VAL A 70 -2.81 1.23 -15.28
CA VAL A 70 -3.89 0.67 -16.10
C VAL A 70 -4.92 1.76 -16.34
N ASP A 71 -5.36 1.92 -17.58
CA ASP A 71 -6.32 2.96 -17.94
C ASP A 71 -7.62 2.82 -17.13
N GLY A 72 -8.10 3.95 -16.58
CA GLY A 72 -9.32 4.01 -15.78
C GLY A 72 -9.17 3.62 -14.30
N ILE A 73 -8.05 3.01 -13.89
CA ILE A 73 -7.86 2.53 -12.51
C ILE A 73 -7.97 3.66 -11.46
N GLU A 74 -7.53 4.86 -11.84
CA GLU A 74 -7.44 6.03 -10.95
C GLU A 74 -8.83 6.43 -10.39
N ARG A 75 -9.93 6.08 -11.09
CA ARG A 75 -11.32 6.35 -10.65
C ARG A 75 -11.76 5.52 -9.45
N HIS A 76 -11.07 4.40 -9.21
CA HIS A 76 -11.39 3.45 -8.15
C HIS A 76 -10.47 3.62 -6.93
N GLU A 77 -9.52 4.54 -6.99
CA GLU A 77 -8.59 4.78 -5.89
C GLU A 77 -9.32 5.31 -4.65
N GLY A 78 -9.08 4.64 -3.52
CA GLY A 78 -9.71 4.98 -2.24
C GLY A 78 -11.11 4.42 -2.04
N THR A 79 -11.71 3.79 -3.06
CA THR A 79 -13.01 3.10 -2.94
C THR A 79 -12.87 1.58 -3.12
N GLN A 80 -12.28 1.13 -4.24
CA GLN A 80 -12.04 -0.29 -4.53
C GLN A 80 -10.55 -0.62 -4.73
N VAL A 81 -9.72 0.37 -5.05
CA VAL A 81 -8.28 0.21 -5.26
C VAL A 81 -7.52 0.89 -4.13
N PHE A 82 -6.64 0.14 -3.45
CA PHE A 82 -5.86 0.64 -2.33
C PHE A 82 -4.39 0.24 -2.41
N TYR A 83 -3.51 1.20 -2.11
CA TYR A 83 -2.06 0.98 -2.05
C TYR A 83 -1.51 0.83 -0.62
N ARG A 84 -2.41 0.86 0.36
CA ARG A 84 -2.12 0.64 1.79
C ARG A 84 -3.40 0.23 2.49
N VAL A 85 -3.26 -0.60 3.51
CA VAL A 85 -4.36 -0.97 4.39
C VAL A 85 -4.30 -0.07 5.63
N LYS A 86 -5.30 0.81 5.78
CA LYS A 86 -5.47 1.65 6.98
C LYS A 86 -6.38 0.99 8.01
N ASN A 87 -7.46 0.37 7.53
CA ASN A 87 -8.43 -0.35 8.33
C ASN A 87 -8.65 -1.73 7.66
N PRO A 88 -8.10 -2.82 8.21
CA PRO A 88 -8.23 -4.13 7.57
C PRO A 88 -9.66 -4.68 7.61
N ALA A 89 -10.49 -4.26 8.58
CA ALA A 89 -11.87 -4.73 8.72
C ALA A 89 -12.76 -4.37 7.52
N GLN A 90 -12.40 -3.36 6.72
CA GLN A 90 -13.17 -3.00 5.52
C GLN A 90 -13.10 -4.06 4.41
N PHE A 91 -12.12 -4.97 4.49
CA PHE A 91 -11.89 -6.04 3.52
C PHE A 91 -12.50 -7.38 3.95
N ALA A 92 -13.06 -7.45 5.16
CA ALA A 92 -13.67 -8.66 5.68
C ALA A 92 -14.86 -9.10 4.81
N GLY A 93 -14.93 -10.40 4.48
CA GLY A 93 -15.97 -10.97 3.63
C GLY A 93 -15.99 -10.48 2.18
N LYS A 94 -14.92 -9.82 1.70
CA LYS A 94 -14.78 -9.36 0.31
C LYS A 94 -13.91 -10.30 -0.52
N GLU A 95 -14.13 -10.30 -1.83
CA GLU A 95 -13.24 -10.98 -2.78
C GLU A 95 -12.04 -10.08 -3.09
N LEU A 96 -10.85 -10.47 -2.64
CA LEU A 96 -9.64 -9.66 -2.73
C LEU A 96 -8.71 -10.15 -3.83
N VAL A 97 -8.27 -9.23 -4.68
CA VAL A 97 -7.07 -9.42 -5.50
C VAL A 97 -5.94 -8.57 -4.92
N ILE A 98 -4.82 -9.21 -4.62
CA ILE A 98 -3.64 -8.57 -4.04
C ILE A 98 -2.50 -8.66 -5.05
N VAL A 99 -1.85 -7.55 -5.38
CA VAL A 99 -0.79 -7.49 -6.37
C VAL A 99 0.53 -7.09 -5.71
N GLY A 100 1.52 -7.99 -5.73
CA GLY A 100 2.82 -7.71 -5.12
C GLY A 100 3.63 -8.98 -4.84
N GLY A 101 4.87 -8.81 -4.37
CA GLY A 101 5.76 -9.95 -4.07
C GLY A 101 6.86 -9.65 -3.05
N GLY A 102 6.70 -8.57 -2.29
CA GLY A 102 7.53 -8.25 -1.11
C GLY A 102 6.74 -8.47 0.18
N ASP A 103 7.38 -8.22 1.33
CA ASP A 103 6.81 -8.56 2.65
C ASP A 103 5.40 -7.99 2.85
N SER A 104 5.18 -6.71 2.55
CA SER A 104 3.85 -6.11 2.72
C SER A 104 2.74 -6.83 1.94
N ALA A 105 3.03 -7.35 0.75
CA ALA A 105 2.03 -8.08 -0.04
C ALA A 105 1.68 -9.40 0.64
N LEU A 106 2.69 -10.14 1.12
CA LEU A 106 2.51 -11.44 1.76
C LEU A 106 1.89 -11.30 3.15
N ASP A 107 2.31 -10.31 3.94
CA ASP A 107 1.76 -10.06 5.28
C ASP A 107 0.24 -9.81 5.20
N TRP A 108 -0.19 -8.96 4.27
CA TRP A 108 -1.63 -8.70 4.07
C TRP A 108 -2.36 -9.90 3.49
N THR A 109 -1.77 -10.60 2.53
CA THR A 109 -2.36 -11.84 1.98
C THR A 109 -2.63 -12.84 3.10
N LEU A 110 -1.64 -13.11 3.95
CA LEU A 110 -1.79 -14.03 5.07
C LEU A 110 -2.79 -13.51 6.12
N ASN A 111 -2.81 -12.20 6.40
CA ASN A 111 -3.77 -11.61 7.33
C ASN A 111 -5.23 -11.80 6.89
N PHE A 112 -5.49 -11.71 5.59
CA PHE A 112 -6.85 -11.81 5.04
C PHE A 112 -7.33 -13.25 4.82
N VAL A 113 -6.41 -14.22 4.73
CA VAL A 113 -6.77 -15.65 4.63
C VAL A 113 -7.03 -16.25 6.01
N GLN A 114 -6.25 -15.85 7.02
CA GLN A 114 -6.35 -16.39 8.38
C GLN A 114 -7.72 -16.12 9.02
N GLU A 115 -8.15 -17.07 9.85
CA GLU A 115 -9.33 -16.89 10.70
C GLU A 115 -9.20 -15.66 11.59
N GLY A 116 -10.22 -14.80 11.57
CA GLY A 116 -10.21 -13.56 12.33
C GLY A 116 -11.20 -12.53 11.79
N PRO A 117 -11.26 -11.36 12.44
CA PRO A 117 -12.22 -10.30 12.10
C PRO A 117 -11.99 -9.68 10.72
N ASN A 118 -10.82 -9.89 10.12
CA ASN A 118 -10.45 -9.34 8.81
C ASN A 118 -10.58 -10.36 7.68
N LYS A 119 -11.00 -11.60 7.98
CA LYS A 119 -11.00 -12.69 7.00
C LYS A 119 -11.81 -12.30 5.76
N ALA A 120 -11.16 -12.39 4.60
CA ALA A 120 -11.77 -12.15 3.30
C ALA A 120 -12.65 -13.32 2.87
N ALA A 121 -13.55 -13.09 1.91
CA ALA A 121 -14.31 -14.19 1.29
C ALA A 121 -13.42 -15.05 0.38
N SER A 122 -12.48 -14.40 -0.33
CA SER A 122 -11.45 -15.06 -1.13
C SER A 122 -10.24 -14.15 -1.28
N VAL A 123 -9.06 -14.74 -1.46
CA VAL A 123 -7.81 -14.00 -1.70
C VAL A 123 -7.09 -14.61 -2.90
N ILE A 124 -6.78 -13.76 -3.88
CA ILE A 124 -5.95 -14.10 -5.03
C ILE A 124 -4.72 -13.20 -5.03
N LEU A 125 -3.54 -13.78 -4.81
CA LEU A 125 -2.26 -13.10 -4.93
C LEU A 125 -1.77 -13.14 -6.38
N VAL A 126 -1.49 -11.97 -6.96
CA VAL A 126 -0.92 -11.82 -8.29
C VAL A 126 0.51 -11.29 -8.18
N HIS A 127 1.46 -12.01 -8.76
CA HIS A 127 2.83 -11.52 -8.91
C HIS A 127 3.36 -11.77 -10.31
N ARG A 128 4.18 -10.85 -10.83
CA ARG A 128 4.70 -10.90 -12.21
C ARG A 128 5.61 -12.12 -12.52
N ARG A 129 6.00 -12.87 -11.50
CA ARG A 129 6.88 -14.06 -11.56
C ARG A 129 6.63 -14.93 -10.34
N ASP A 130 7.12 -16.16 -10.35
CA ASP A 130 7.03 -17.08 -9.21
C ASP A 130 8.07 -16.77 -8.08
N GLY A 131 9.08 -15.94 -8.40
CA GLY A 131 10.13 -15.57 -7.44
C GLY A 131 9.79 -14.36 -6.55
N PHE A 132 9.73 -14.58 -5.23
CA PHE A 132 9.43 -13.56 -4.22
C PHE A 132 10.69 -12.93 -3.60
N LYS A 133 10.54 -11.69 -3.11
CA LYS A 133 11.55 -11.01 -2.27
C LYS A 133 11.20 -11.01 -0.79
N ALA A 134 10.00 -11.46 -0.45
CA ALA A 134 9.52 -11.54 0.92
C ALA A 134 10.28 -12.60 1.73
N ALA A 135 10.12 -12.55 3.05
CA ALA A 135 10.65 -13.54 3.98
C ALA A 135 10.28 -14.98 3.54
N PRO A 136 11.24 -15.94 3.49
CA PRO A 136 10.99 -17.29 3.03
C PRO A 136 9.84 -18.00 3.77
N ALA A 137 9.69 -17.74 5.08
CA ALA A 137 8.62 -18.30 5.90
C ALA A 137 7.22 -17.85 5.42
N SER A 138 7.05 -16.57 5.10
CA SER A 138 5.78 -16.03 4.60
C SER A 138 5.45 -16.59 3.21
N VAL A 139 6.45 -16.80 2.36
CA VAL A 139 6.29 -17.43 1.04
C VAL A 139 5.89 -18.90 1.18
N ALA A 140 6.56 -19.65 2.06
CA ALA A 140 6.21 -21.04 2.33
C ALA A 140 4.77 -21.17 2.83
N LYS A 141 4.36 -20.30 3.78
CA LYS A 141 3.01 -20.32 4.30
C LYS A 141 1.95 -19.99 3.24
N MET A 142 2.23 -19.02 2.37
CA MET A 142 1.34 -18.69 1.25
C MET A 142 1.17 -19.88 0.30
N LYS A 143 2.24 -20.62 0.00
CA LYS A 143 2.18 -21.83 -0.84
C LYS A 143 1.36 -22.94 -0.19
N GLU A 144 1.57 -23.21 1.10
CA GLU A 144 0.76 -24.17 1.86
C GLU A 144 -0.74 -23.86 1.78
N LEU A 145 -1.12 -22.59 1.90
CA LEU A 145 -2.51 -22.15 1.81
C LEU A 145 -3.09 -22.28 0.39
N CYS A 146 -2.24 -22.12 -0.64
CA CYS A 146 -2.64 -22.41 -2.02
C CYS A 146 -2.88 -23.91 -2.23
N ASP A 147 -1.98 -24.76 -1.71
CA ASP A 147 -2.10 -26.22 -1.80
C ASP A 147 -3.33 -26.75 -1.02
N ALA A 148 -3.72 -26.05 0.05
CA ALA A 148 -4.93 -26.30 0.83
C ALA A 148 -6.21 -25.70 0.22
N TYR A 149 -6.11 -25.03 -0.93
CA TYR A 149 -7.22 -24.33 -1.60
C TYR A 149 -7.88 -23.20 -0.77
N GLU A 150 -7.17 -22.66 0.22
CA GLU A 150 -7.65 -21.53 1.04
C GLU A 150 -7.43 -20.17 0.36
N MET A 151 -6.49 -20.11 -0.59
CA MET A 151 -6.25 -18.95 -1.44
C MET A 151 -5.70 -19.38 -2.80
N GLN A 152 -5.53 -18.43 -3.71
CA GLN A 152 -4.91 -18.69 -5.01
C GLN A 152 -3.70 -17.78 -5.23
N PHE A 153 -2.73 -18.30 -5.97
CA PHE A 153 -1.60 -17.54 -6.48
C PHE A 153 -1.57 -17.61 -8.01
N MET A 154 -1.42 -16.47 -8.66
CA MET A 154 -1.29 -16.37 -10.11
C MET A 154 -0.03 -15.61 -10.52
N VAL A 155 0.71 -16.20 -11.45
CA VAL A 155 1.85 -15.54 -12.09
C VAL A 155 1.36 -14.72 -13.28
N GLY A 156 1.47 -13.40 -13.19
CA GLY A 156 1.10 -12.50 -14.27
C GLY A 156 1.10 -11.03 -13.87
N GLN A 157 0.68 -10.18 -14.81
CA GLN A 157 0.52 -8.75 -14.60
C GLN A 157 -0.92 -8.32 -14.84
N VAL A 158 -1.43 -7.43 -13.98
CA VAL A 158 -2.71 -6.77 -14.25
C VAL A 158 -2.52 -5.79 -15.40
N THR A 159 -3.21 -6.01 -16.51
CA THR A 159 -3.07 -5.25 -17.77
C THR A 159 -4.28 -4.41 -18.11
N ALA A 160 -5.46 -4.75 -17.58
CA ALA A 160 -6.70 -4.00 -17.77
C ALA A 160 -7.68 -4.25 -16.62
N ILE A 161 -8.72 -3.43 -16.54
CA ILE A 161 -9.86 -3.60 -15.63
C ILE A 161 -11.16 -3.85 -16.40
N GLN A 162 -12.16 -4.38 -15.72
CA GLN A 162 -13.54 -4.45 -16.19
C GLN A 162 -14.46 -3.83 -15.17
N GLU A 163 -15.30 -2.93 -15.67
CA GLU A 163 -16.32 -2.22 -14.90
C GLU A 163 -17.70 -2.81 -15.24
N SER A 164 -18.59 -2.86 -14.26
CA SER A 164 -20.01 -3.12 -14.49
C SER A 164 -20.71 -1.89 -15.08
N ALA A 165 -21.97 -2.05 -15.50
CA ALA A 165 -22.74 -0.99 -16.15
C ALA A 165 -22.94 0.27 -15.26
N ASP A 166 -22.90 0.10 -13.94
CA ASP A 166 -22.96 1.18 -12.93
C ASP A 166 -21.58 1.78 -12.60
N GLY A 167 -20.51 1.36 -13.28
CA GLY A 167 -19.16 1.90 -13.12
C GLY A 167 -18.37 1.33 -11.94
N ARG A 168 -18.80 0.21 -11.34
CA ARG A 168 -18.07 -0.48 -10.27
C ARG A 168 -16.99 -1.39 -10.86
N LEU A 169 -15.79 -1.44 -10.25
CA LEU A 169 -14.77 -2.41 -10.62
C LEU A 169 -15.26 -3.82 -10.27
N GLN A 170 -15.33 -4.71 -11.26
CA GLN A 170 -15.85 -6.07 -11.10
C GLN A 170 -14.78 -7.13 -11.35
N ALA A 171 -13.78 -6.84 -12.17
CA ALA A 171 -12.69 -7.75 -12.44
C ALA A 171 -11.42 -7.03 -12.92
N VAL A 172 -10.29 -7.72 -12.81
CA VAL A 172 -9.03 -7.35 -13.46
C VAL A 172 -8.65 -8.39 -14.52
N LYS A 173 -7.99 -7.94 -15.59
CA LYS A 173 -7.37 -8.82 -16.58
C LYS A 173 -5.92 -9.06 -16.20
N VAL A 174 -5.55 -10.32 -16.01
CA VAL A 174 -4.19 -10.75 -15.66
C VAL A 174 -3.58 -11.49 -16.83
N THR A 175 -2.53 -10.93 -17.42
CA THR A 175 -1.78 -11.55 -18.52
C THR A 175 -0.58 -12.29 -17.95
N GLY A 176 -0.52 -13.61 -18.20
CA GLY A 176 0.58 -14.47 -17.79
C GLY A 176 1.80 -14.37 -18.73
N GLY A 177 2.90 -14.99 -18.33
CA GLY A 177 4.09 -15.11 -19.19
C GLY A 177 3.85 -16.01 -20.42
N ASP A 178 2.77 -16.78 -20.41
CA ASP A 178 2.25 -17.56 -21.53
C ASP A 178 1.51 -16.71 -22.58
N GLY A 179 1.34 -15.40 -22.34
CA GLY A 179 0.56 -14.50 -23.18
C GLY A 179 -0.95 -14.65 -23.01
N VAL A 180 -1.42 -15.59 -22.17
CA VAL A 180 -2.85 -15.82 -21.94
C VAL A 180 -3.35 -14.80 -20.93
N THR A 181 -4.44 -14.11 -21.30
CA THR A 181 -5.10 -13.14 -20.43
C THR A 181 -6.32 -13.78 -19.77
N ARG A 182 -6.32 -13.75 -18.43
CA ARG A 182 -7.36 -14.31 -17.57
C ARG A 182 -8.17 -13.18 -16.95
N VAL A 183 -9.48 -13.36 -16.87
CA VAL A 183 -10.37 -12.43 -16.16
C VAL A 183 -10.54 -12.90 -14.73
N VAL A 184 -10.27 -12.01 -13.77
CA VAL A 184 -10.23 -12.33 -12.34
C VAL A 184 -11.24 -11.44 -11.64
N PRO A 185 -12.40 -11.97 -11.20
CA PRO A 185 -13.39 -11.22 -10.44
C PRO A 185 -12.84 -10.73 -9.10
N LEU A 186 -13.32 -9.57 -8.64
CA LEU A 186 -12.97 -9.01 -7.33
C LEU A 186 -13.97 -7.96 -6.85
N ASP A 187 -14.02 -7.78 -5.52
CA ASP A 187 -14.61 -6.60 -4.88
C ASP A 187 -13.56 -5.51 -4.66
N MET A 188 -12.35 -5.90 -4.24
CA MET A 188 -11.29 -4.97 -3.84
C MET A 188 -9.92 -5.37 -4.41
N LEU A 189 -9.17 -4.38 -4.87
CA LEU A 189 -7.82 -4.52 -5.41
C LEU A 189 -6.80 -3.86 -4.48
N LEU A 190 -5.85 -4.64 -3.96
CA LEU A 190 -4.77 -4.16 -3.11
C LEU A 190 -3.45 -4.22 -3.88
N VAL A 191 -2.74 -3.09 -4.02
CA VAL A 191 -1.50 -3.02 -4.82
C VAL A 191 -0.31 -2.65 -3.94
N PHE A 192 0.65 -3.57 -3.83
CA PHE A 192 1.84 -3.46 -2.99
C PHE A 192 3.13 -3.55 -3.83
N PHE A 193 3.33 -2.58 -4.72
CA PHE A 193 4.55 -2.44 -5.52
C PHE A 193 5.72 -1.77 -4.77
N GLY A 194 5.52 -1.45 -3.49
CA GLY A 194 6.46 -0.69 -2.69
C GLY A 194 6.34 0.82 -2.92
N LEU A 195 7.29 1.55 -2.36
CA LEU A 195 7.31 3.02 -2.41
C LEU A 195 8.33 3.52 -3.45
N SER A 196 8.10 4.72 -3.96
CA SER A 196 9.05 5.48 -4.76
C SER A 196 9.13 6.91 -4.23
N PRO A 197 10.34 7.48 -4.08
CA PRO A 197 10.47 8.87 -3.73
C PRO A 197 10.00 9.75 -4.89
N LYS A 198 9.26 10.81 -4.57
CA LYS A 198 8.99 11.94 -5.46
C LYS A 198 9.37 13.20 -4.72
N LEU A 199 9.95 14.20 -5.41
CA LEU A 199 10.39 15.44 -4.79
C LEU A 199 9.33 16.03 -3.83
N GLY A 200 8.05 15.96 -4.23
CA GLY A 200 6.94 16.44 -3.43
C GLY A 200 6.63 17.91 -3.74
N PRO A 201 5.69 18.52 -3.03
CA PRO A 201 5.20 19.87 -3.29
C PRO A 201 6.06 20.98 -2.68
N ILE A 202 7.13 20.65 -1.92
CA ILE A 202 8.01 21.59 -1.22
C ILE A 202 9.47 21.28 -1.54
#